data_AF-A0A0K6G7H8-F1
#
_entry.id   AF-A0A0K6G7H8-F1
#
_cell.length_a   1.000
_cell.length_b   1.000
_cell.length_c   1.000
_cell.angle_alpha   90.00
_cell.angle_beta   90.00
_cell.angle_gamma   90.00
#
_symmetry.space_group_name_H-M   'P 1'
#
loop_
_entity.id
_entity.type
_entity.pdbx_description
1 polymer ?
#
loop_
_entity_poly.entity_id
_entity_poly.type
_entity_poly.pdbx_seq_one_letter_code
_entity_poly.pdbx_strand_id
1 'polypeptide(L)'
;MSQAEEFDDQAVQQITENLANEVEREFKEHIGTVNGEPEFDEAFIKKVIKSFEEKSTVPQPGGAGAFASDSTSDLSTSYGIAKLHVGQQTFSATSVGVLSNIPGFSYVRGTLQGWQGYMGRGLPFGYFMVVTSDTKSHCIYVSKTPIKEFKKGLGLGRWD
;
A
#
# COMPACT_ATOMS: atom_id res chain seq x y z
N MET A 1 -28.14 -19.95 7.16
CA MET A 1 -28.06 -18.79 6.24
C MET A 1 -26.94 -17.91 6.78
N SER A 2 -25.84 -17.81 6.02
CA SER A 2 -24.63 -17.08 6.42
C SER A 2 -24.94 -15.58 6.48
N GLN A 3 -24.73 -14.97 7.65
CA GLN A 3 -24.56 -13.52 7.75
C GLN A 3 -23.38 -13.16 6.85
N ALA A 4 -23.65 -12.53 5.71
CA ALA A 4 -22.63 -11.73 5.06
C ALA A 4 -22.25 -10.67 6.10
N GLU A 5 -21.00 -10.70 6.60
CA GLU A 5 -20.43 -9.53 7.27
C GLU A 5 -20.63 -8.35 6.32
N GLU A 6 -21.49 -7.41 6.71
CA GLU A 6 -21.66 -6.16 5.98
C GLU A 6 -20.29 -5.51 5.86
N PHE A 7 -19.83 -5.32 4.63
CA PHE A 7 -18.62 -4.57 4.36
C PHE A 7 -18.90 -3.12 4.77
N ASP A 8 -18.37 -2.74 5.93
CA ASP A 8 -18.53 -1.38 6.48
C ASP A 8 -17.52 -0.45 5.82
N ASP A 9 -17.95 0.21 4.74
CA ASP A 9 -17.16 1.17 3.97
C ASP A 9 -16.50 2.23 4.87
N GLN A 10 -17.18 2.72 5.91
CA GLN A 10 -16.66 3.77 6.78
C GLN A 10 -15.55 3.24 7.69
N ALA A 11 -15.77 2.09 8.32
CA ALA A 11 -14.75 1.47 9.16
C ALA A 11 -13.50 1.10 8.34
N VAL A 12 -13.69 0.53 7.15
CA VAL A 12 -12.60 0.17 6.24
C VAL A 12 -11.83 1.41 5.78
N GLN A 13 -12.52 2.48 5.42
CA GLN A 13 -11.87 3.73 5.02
C GLN A 13 -11.04 4.34 6.16
N GLN A 14 -11.57 4.33 7.39
CA GLN A 14 -10.85 4.85 8.56
C GLN A 14 -9.59 4.04 8.88
N ILE A 15 -9.68 2.70 8.83
CA ILE A 15 -8.51 1.81 9.02
C ILE A 15 -7.47 2.09 7.93
N THR A 16 -7.90 2.20 6.68
CA THR A 16 -7.01 2.46 5.53
C THR A 16 -6.30 3.80 5.65
N GLU A 17 -7.02 4.85 6.04
CA GLU A 17 -6.45 6.17 6.23
C GLU A 17 -5.45 6.20 7.40
N ASN A 18 -5.78 5.58 8.53
CA ASN A 18 -4.87 5.49 9.66
C ASN A 18 -3.58 4.74 9.30
N LEU A 19 -3.72 3.61 8.58
CA LEU A 19 -2.59 2.81 8.10
C LEU A 19 -1.70 3.61 7.16
N ALA A 20 -2.29 4.28 6.17
CA ALA A 20 -1.54 5.13 5.24
C ALA A 20 -0.80 6.26 5.95
N ASN A 21 -1.44 6.92 6.92
CA ASN A 21 -0.84 8.02 7.67
C ASN A 21 0.32 7.56 8.57
N GLU A 22 0.19 6.42 9.27
CA GLU A 22 1.26 5.88 10.11
C GLU A 22 2.47 5.43 9.29
N VAL A 23 2.24 4.73 8.18
CA VAL A 23 3.30 4.29 7.28
C VAL A 23 4.01 5.49 6.64
N GLU A 24 3.24 6.47 6.14
CA GLU A 24 3.81 7.71 5.58
C GLU A 24 4.68 8.46 6.60
N ARG A 25 4.25 8.51 7.87
CA ARG A 25 5.03 9.10 8.96
C ARG A 25 6.35 8.37 9.16
N GLU A 26 6.32 7.04 9.27
CA GLU A 26 7.54 6.24 9.44
C GLU A 26 8.52 6.42 8.28
N PHE A 27 8.03 6.49 7.03
CA PHE A 27 8.87 6.80 5.87
C PHE A 27 9.51 8.18 5.99
N LYS A 28 8.74 9.22 6.33
CA LYS A 28 9.27 10.59 6.47
C LYS A 28 10.31 10.68 7.59
N GLU A 29 10.07 10.03 8.73
CA GLU A 29 11.01 10.01 9.85
C GLU A 29 12.33 9.34 9.46
N HIS A 30 12.29 8.18 8.81
CA HIS A 30 13.50 7.47 8.41
C HIS A 30 14.26 8.20 7.30
N ILE A 31 13.55 8.78 6.32
CA ILE A 31 14.16 9.56 5.24
C ILE A 31 14.79 10.85 5.77
N GLY A 32 14.14 11.55 6.71
CA GLY A 32 14.65 12.80 7.29
C GLY A 32 15.97 12.65 8.06
N THR A 33 16.39 11.41 8.35
CA THR A 33 17.69 11.11 8.98
C THR A 33 18.81 10.82 7.99
N VAL A 34 18.53 10.77 6.69
CA VAL A 34 19.52 10.45 5.65
C VAL A 34 20.10 11.73 5.06
N ASN A 35 21.42 11.88 5.11
CA ASN A 35 22.13 12.93 4.39
C ASN A 35 22.23 12.56 2.91
N GLY A 36 21.36 13.12 2.06
CA GLY A 36 21.33 12.88 0.61
C GLY A 36 20.04 12.18 0.15
N GLU A 37 19.95 11.86 -1.14
CA GLU A 37 18.85 11.03 -1.66
C GLU A 37 19.06 9.59 -1.16
N PRO A 38 18.14 9.03 -0.33
CA PRO A 38 18.30 7.68 0.19
C PRO A 38 18.17 6.66 -0.94
N GLU A 39 19.01 5.63 -0.90
CA GLU A 39 18.80 4.44 -1.72
C GLU A 39 17.55 3.73 -1.18
N PHE A 40 16.45 3.78 -1.95
CA PHE A 40 15.17 3.19 -1.60
C PHE A 40 15.17 1.68 -1.91
N ASP A 41 16.08 0.97 -1.25
CA ASP A 41 16.26 -0.47 -1.43
C ASP A 41 15.32 -1.31 -0.55
N GLU A 42 15.36 -2.62 -0.75
CA GLU A 42 14.55 -3.57 0.02
C GLU A 42 14.84 -3.52 1.52
N ALA A 43 16.10 -3.30 1.90
CA ALA A 43 16.54 -3.29 3.29
C ALA A 43 16.00 -2.07 4.04
N PHE A 44 16.02 -0.90 3.39
CA PHE A 44 15.42 0.33 3.88
C PHE A 44 13.92 0.15 4.08
N ILE A 45 13.21 -0.34 3.07
CA ILE A 45 11.75 -0.55 3.16
C ILE A 45 11.43 -1.56 4.26
N LYS A 46 12.15 -2.68 4.36
CA LYS A 46 11.98 -3.65 5.45
C LYS A 46 12.20 -3.03 6.82
N LYS A 47 13.19 -2.15 6.97
CA LYS A 47 13.45 -1.43 8.23
C LYS A 47 12.28 -0.51 8.59
N VAL A 48 11.78 0.28 7.64
CA VAL A 48 10.65 1.19 7.85
C VAL A 48 9.39 0.39 8.21
N ILE A 49 9.07 -0.67 7.47
CA ILE A 49 7.91 -1.53 7.73
C ILE A 49 8.03 -2.23 9.08
N LYS A 50 9.22 -2.70 9.46
CA LYS A 50 9.44 -3.28 10.79
C LYS A 50 9.22 -2.26 11.90
N SER A 51 9.72 -1.03 11.73
CA SER A 51 9.50 0.03 12.71
C SER A 51 8.01 0.41 12.82
N PHE A 52 7.32 0.47 11.68
CA PHE A 52 5.87 0.60 11.63
C PHE A 52 5.17 -0.52 12.42
N GLU A 53 5.50 -1.79 12.16
CA GLU A 53 4.89 -2.95 12.83
C GLU A 53 5.06 -2.91 14.36
N GLU A 54 6.20 -2.43 14.85
CA GLU A 54 6.50 -2.31 16.29
C GLU A 54 5.75 -1.16 16.97
N LYS A 55 5.41 -0.10 16.23
CA LYS A 55 4.81 1.13 16.76
C LYS A 55 3.34 1.32 16.41
N SER A 56 2.82 0.56 15.44
CA SER A 56 1.52 0.83 14.85
C SER A 56 0.39 0.68 15.86
N THR A 57 -0.56 1.62 15.80
CA THR A 57 -1.80 1.54 16.60
C THR A 57 -2.97 1.00 15.78
N VAL A 58 -2.78 0.79 14.47
CA VAL A 58 -3.79 0.23 13.59
C VAL A 58 -3.99 -1.26 13.94
N PRO A 59 -5.24 -1.73 14.08
CA PRO A 59 -5.52 -3.15 14.27
C PRO A 59 -4.81 -3.98 13.22
N GLN A 60 -3.94 -4.89 13.65
CA GLN A 60 -3.20 -5.75 12.73
C GLN A 60 -4.03 -6.99 12.40
N PRO A 61 -4.31 -7.25 11.12
CA PRO A 61 -4.98 -8.48 10.73
C PRO A 61 -4.18 -9.71 11.14
N GLY A 62 -4.87 -10.82 11.35
CA GLY A 62 -4.26 -12.05 11.86
C GLY A 62 -3.11 -12.59 10.98
N GLY A 63 -2.18 -13.30 11.61
CA GLY A 63 -1.01 -13.90 10.97
C GLY A 63 0.23 -13.01 11.00
N ALA A 64 1.39 -13.59 10.68
CA ALA A 64 2.61 -12.84 10.46
C ALA A 64 2.57 -12.22 9.07
N GLY A 65 2.97 -10.96 8.93
CA GLY A 65 3.08 -10.38 7.60
C GLY A 65 4.32 -10.87 6.86
N ALA A 66 4.27 -10.78 5.53
CA ALA A 66 5.27 -11.26 4.62
C ALA A 66 5.61 -10.19 3.57
N PHE A 67 6.87 -10.21 3.12
CA PHE A 67 7.34 -9.34 2.05
C PHE A 67 7.23 -10.04 0.70
N ALA A 68 6.73 -9.32 -0.31
CA ALA A 68 6.72 -9.70 -1.71
C ALA A 68 7.56 -8.68 -2.51
N SER A 69 8.69 -9.12 -3.04
CA SER A 69 9.68 -8.24 -3.69
C SER A 69 9.49 -8.04 -5.19
N ASP A 70 8.57 -8.81 -5.78
CA ASP A 70 8.21 -8.84 -7.21
C ASP A 70 6.89 -8.11 -7.51
N SER A 71 6.47 -7.22 -6.62
CA SER A 71 5.22 -6.48 -6.78
C SER A 71 5.34 -5.38 -7.83
N THR A 72 4.25 -5.14 -8.56
CA THR A 72 4.16 -4.03 -9.50
C THR A 72 2.87 -3.23 -9.31
N SER A 73 2.89 -2.00 -9.80
CA SER A 73 1.73 -1.10 -9.81
C SER A 73 1.49 -0.57 -11.22
N ASP A 74 0.22 -0.41 -11.53
CA ASP A 74 -0.24 0.30 -12.73
C ASP A 74 -0.95 1.58 -12.31
N LEU A 75 -0.63 2.69 -12.99
CA LEU A 75 -1.31 3.97 -12.82
C LEU A 75 -2.32 4.21 -13.92
N SER A 76 -3.42 4.88 -13.58
CA SER A 76 -4.45 5.34 -14.50
C SER A 76 -3.97 6.54 -15.33
N THR A 77 -4.80 7.01 -16.26
CA THR A 77 -4.54 8.24 -17.05
C THR A 77 -4.34 9.49 -16.18
N SER A 78 -4.89 9.51 -14.97
CA SER A 78 -4.73 10.62 -14.03
C SER A 78 -3.49 10.47 -13.14
N TYR A 79 -2.62 9.49 -13.40
CA TYR A 79 -1.47 9.12 -12.56
C TYR A 79 -1.86 8.71 -11.13
N GLY A 80 -3.13 8.33 -10.90
CA GLY A 80 -3.58 7.67 -9.68
C GLY A 80 -3.48 6.15 -9.80
N ILE A 81 -3.74 5.41 -8.72
CA ILE A 81 -3.68 3.94 -8.74
C ILE A 81 -4.77 3.35 -9.62
N ALA A 82 -4.38 2.45 -10.52
CA ALA A 82 -5.28 1.62 -11.29
C ALA A 82 -5.25 0.18 -10.77
N LYS A 83 -4.07 -0.45 -10.72
CA LYS A 83 -3.90 -1.83 -10.26
C LYS A 83 -2.65 -2.01 -9.39
N LEU A 84 -2.68 -3.01 -8.50
CA LEU A 84 -1.49 -3.53 -7.84
C LEU A 84 -1.40 -5.03 -8.11
N HIS A 85 -0.21 -5.51 -8.42
CA HIS A 85 0.07 -6.93 -8.60
C HIS A 85 1.02 -7.37 -7.50
N VAL A 86 0.59 -8.36 -6.71
CA VAL A 86 1.37 -8.90 -5.59
C VAL A 86 1.35 -10.42 -5.67
N GLY A 87 2.47 -10.99 -6.16
CA GLY A 87 2.52 -12.40 -6.53
C GLY A 87 1.47 -12.74 -7.58
N GLN A 88 0.55 -13.65 -7.25
CA GLN A 88 -0.55 -14.06 -8.14
C GLN A 88 -1.83 -13.25 -7.96
N GLN A 89 -1.87 -12.34 -6.97
CA GLN A 89 -3.06 -11.57 -6.62
C GLN A 89 -3.04 -10.20 -7.31
N THR A 90 -4.20 -9.75 -7.80
CA THR A 90 -4.33 -8.43 -8.43
C THR A 90 -5.40 -7.60 -7.75
N PHE A 91 -4.99 -6.45 -7.23
CA PHE A 91 -5.90 -5.40 -6.80
C PHE A 91 -6.29 -4.54 -7.99
N SER A 92 -7.57 -4.22 -8.13
CA SER A 92 -8.08 -3.29 -9.14
C SER A 92 -8.87 -2.16 -8.47
N ALA A 93 -8.35 -0.94 -8.54
CA ALA A 93 -9.08 0.30 -8.24
C ALA A 93 -9.83 0.80 -9.48
N THR A 94 -9.29 0.56 -10.68
CA THR A 94 -9.95 0.82 -11.96
C THR A 94 -9.60 -0.28 -12.97
N SER A 95 -10.39 -0.41 -14.04
CA SER A 95 -10.16 -1.44 -15.06
C SER A 95 -8.97 -1.14 -15.99
N VAL A 96 -8.52 0.12 -16.08
CA VAL A 96 -7.55 0.58 -17.09
C VAL A 96 -6.31 1.18 -16.43
N GLY A 97 -5.19 0.46 -16.53
CA GLY A 97 -3.84 0.97 -16.29
C GLY A 97 -3.23 1.47 -17.60
N VAL A 98 -2.50 2.59 -17.55
CA VAL A 98 -1.87 3.23 -18.71
C VAL A 98 -0.36 3.32 -18.54
N LEU A 99 0.12 3.59 -17.33
CA LEU A 99 1.53 3.43 -16.98
C LEU A 99 1.68 2.17 -16.13
N SER A 100 2.11 1.08 -16.76
CA SER A 100 2.08 -0.26 -16.16
C SER A 100 3.45 -0.76 -15.68
N ASN A 101 3.41 -1.79 -14.83
CA ASN A 101 4.57 -2.55 -14.37
C ASN A 101 5.59 -1.70 -13.60
N ILE A 102 5.14 -0.71 -12.82
CA ILE A 102 6.02 0.07 -11.97
C ILE A 102 6.53 -0.83 -10.85
N PRO A 103 7.83 -1.12 -10.77
CA PRO A 103 8.36 -2.07 -9.79
C PRO A 103 8.25 -1.51 -8.38
N GLY A 104 7.90 -2.37 -7.44
CA GLY A 104 7.73 -2.02 -6.04
C GLY A 104 8.04 -3.18 -5.10
N PHE A 105 7.99 -2.87 -3.82
CA PHE A 105 7.99 -3.84 -2.74
C PHE A 105 6.62 -3.80 -2.07
N SER A 106 6.05 -4.97 -1.79
CA SER A 106 4.85 -5.06 -0.98
C SER A 106 5.12 -5.75 0.34
N TYR A 107 4.47 -5.26 1.37
CA TYR A 107 4.30 -5.95 2.64
C TYR A 107 2.83 -6.33 2.80
N VAL A 108 2.55 -7.60 3.07
CA VAL A 108 1.20 -8.16 3.14
C VAL A 108 0.98 -8.80 4.49
N ARG A 109 -0.16 -8.54 5.10
CA ARG A 109 -0.62 -9.23 6.31
C ARG A 109 -2.06 -9.69 6.07
N GLY A 110 -2.36 -10.94 6.45
CA GLY A 110 -3.64 -11.57 6.10
C GLY A 110 -3.71 -12.04 4.64
N THR A 111 -4.91 -12.38 4.18
CA THR A 111 -5.16 -12.88 2.80
C THR A 111 -5.69 -11.76 1.92
N LEU A 112 -5.00 -11.46 0.82
CA LEU A 112 -5.46 -10.49 -0.19
C LEU A 112 -6.62 -11.09 -0.98
N GLN A 113 -7.84 -10.65 -0.70
CA GLN A 113 -9.04 -11.11 -1.40
C GLN A 113 -10.18 -10.11 -1.21
N GLY A 114 -11.07 -10.02 -2.20
CA GLY A 114 -12.32 -9.26 -2.06
C GLY A 114 -12.12 -7.75 -2.01
N TRP A 115 -13.13 -7.04 -1.52
CA TRP A 115 -13.15 -5.58 -1.49
C TRP A 115 -12.30 -5.02 -0.37
N GLN A 116 -11.53 -3.98 -0.68
CA GLN A 116 -10.70 -3.25 0.28
C GLN A 116 -10.74 -1.75 0.02
N GLY A 117 -10.58 -0.98 1.08
CA GLY A 117 -10.20 0.42 0.97
C GLY A 117 -8.79 0.52 0.44
N TYR A 118 -8.50 1.56 -0.34
CA TYR A 118 -7.14 1.90 -0.72
C TYR A 118 -6.85 3.36 -0.53
N MET A 119 -5.58 3.67 -0.28
CA MET A 119 -5.06 5.02 -0.25
C MET A 119 -3.68 5.08 -0.89
N GLY A 120 -3.55 5.92 -1.92
CA GLY A 120 -2.28 6.26 -2.55
C GLY A 120 -1.70 7.56 -2.00
N ARG A 121 -0.41 7.56 -1.65
CA ARG A 121 0.32 8.73 -1.14
C ARG A 121 1.64 8.91 -1.88
N GLY A 122 1.98 10.16 -2.20
CA GLY A 122 3.32 10.51 -2.64
C GLY A 122 4.28 10.51 -1.45
N LEU A 123 5.46 9.95 -1.64
CA LEU A 123 6.57 9.96 -0.70
C LEU A 123 7.63 10.99 -1.16
N PRO A 124 8.59 11.36 -0.30
CA PRO A 124 9.72 12.19 -0.69
C PRO A 124 10.45 11.65 -1.93
N PHE A 125 11.17 12.53 -2.64
CA PHE A 125 11.95 12.21 -3.85
C PHE A 125 11.14 11.68 -5.05
N GLY A 126 9.81 11.73 -4.97
CA GLY A 126 8.93 11.30 -6.06
C GLY A 126 8.57 9.82 -6.02
N TYR A 127 8.98 9.08 -4.99
CA TYR A 127 8.43 7.75 -4.72
C TYR A 127 6.95 7.86 -4.34
N PHE A 128 6.23 6.75 -4.38
CA PHE A 128 4.87 6.68 -3.89
C PHE A 128 4.63 5.36 -3.15
N MET A 129 3.60 5.37 -2.33
CA MET A 129 3.08 4.20 -1.64
C MET A 129 1.60 4.05 -1.91
N VAL A 130 1.14 2.81 -1.80
CA VAL A 130 -0.27 2.46 -1.82
C VAL A 130 -0.53 1.53 -0.67
N VAL A 131 -1.55 1.86 0.11
CA VAL A 131 -2.08 0.97 1.12
C VAL A 131 -3.40 0.45 0.63
N THR A 132 -3.63 -0.86 0.80
CA THR A 132 -4.97 -1.43 0.76
C THR A 132 -5.26 -2.10 2.09
N SER A 133 -6.50 -2.02 2.57
CA SER A 133 -6.88 -2.69 3.80
C SER A 133 -8.37 -2.95 3.91
N ASP A 134 -8.69 -4.00 4.65
CA ASP A 134 -9.97 -4.26 5.30
C ASP A 134 -9.72 -4.74 6.74
N THR A 135 -10.72 -5.31 7.39
CA THR A 135 -10.57 -5.87 8.75
C THR A 135 -9.77 -7.17 8.81
N LYS A 136 -9.47 -7.80 7.67
CA LYS A 136 -8.88 -9.14 7.56
C LYS A 136 -7.50 -9.17 6.91
N SER A 137 -7.10 -8.11 6.23
CA SER A 137 -5.82 -8.05 5.54
C SER A 137 -5.42 -6.62 5.17
N HIS A 138 -4.11 -6.40 5.16
CA HIS A 138 -3.47 -5.16 4.76
C HIS A 138 -2.40 -5.44 3.70
N CYS A 139 -2.26 -4.54 2.73
CA CYS A 139 -1.14 -4.49 1.80
C CYS A 139 -0.52 -3.10 1.83
N ILE A 140 0.80 -3.02 1.90
CA ILE A 140 1.57 -1.78 1.75
C ILE A 140 2.50 -1.97 0.58
N TYR A 141 2.20 -1.36 -0.55
CA TYR A 141 3.08 -1.26 -1.71
C TYR A 141 3.90 0.02 -1.64
N VAL A 142 5.18 -0.06 -2.00
CA VAL A 142 6.09 1.07 -2.11
C VAL A 142 6.87 0.97 -3.42
N SER A 143 6.83 2.02 -4.23
CA SER A 143 7.53 2.05 -5.52
C SER A 143 9.06 2.01 -5.34
N LYS A 144 9.76 1.26 -6.20
CA LYS A 144 11.24 1.28 -6.30
C LYS A 144 11.76 2.36 -7.24
N THR A 145 10.87 3.00 -8.00
CA THR A 145 11.24 4.03 -8.99
C THR A 145 10.39 5.28 -8.76
N PRO A 146 10.99 6.48 -8.86
CA PRO A 146 10.26 7.72 -8.63
C PRO A 146 9.34 8.04 -9.81
N ILE A 147 8.10 8.43 -9.50
CA ILE A 147 7.07 8.92 -10.41
C ILE A 147 6.56 10.26 -9.87
N LYS A 148 7.18 11.36 -10.30
CA LYS A 148 6.90 12.71 -9.77
C LYS A 148 5.48 13.19 -10.06
N GLU A 149 4.86 12.62 -11.08
CA GLU A 149 3.51 12.93 -11.54
C GLU A 149 2.42 12.21 -10.71
N PHE A 150 2.81 11.27 -9.84
CA PHE A 150 1.88 10.46 -9.06
C PHE A 150 0.84 11.32 -8.33
N LYS A 151 -0.43 10.93 -8.46
CA LYS A 151 -1.55 11.61 -7.80
C LYS A 151 -2.07 10.74 -6.66
N LYS A 152 -2.14 11.35 -5.48
CA LYS A 152 -2.80 10.74 -4.32
C LYS A 152 -4.22 10.30 -4.69
N GLY A 153 -4.67 9.19 -4.13
CA GLY A 153 -5.99 8.63 -4.38
C GLY A 153 -6.54 7.98 -3.12
N LEU A 154 -7.86 7.88 -3.04
CA LEU A 154 -8.59 7.19 -1.99
C LEU A 154 -9.86 6.59 -2.61
N GLY A 155 -10.22 5.39 -2.20
CA GLY A 155 -11.46 4.77 -2.63
C GLY A 155 -11.52 3.30 -2.24
N LEU A 156 -12.34 2.54 -2.97
CA LEU A 156 -12.45 1.10 -2.85
C LEU A 156 -11.90 0.43 -4.11
N GLY A 157 -11.35 -0.75 -3.95
CA GLY A 157 -11.02 -1.65 -5.04
C GLY A 157 -11.12 -3.09 -4.60
N ARG A 158 -10.79 -4.02 -5.49
CA ARG A 158 -10.99 -5.45 -5.26
C ARG A 158 -9.74 -6.25 -5.60
N TRP A 159 -9.40 -7.21 -4.73
CA TRP A 159 -8.43 -8.26 -5.00
C TRP A 159 -9.11 -9.47 -5.63
N ASP A 160 -8.53 -9.95 -6.74
CA ASP A 160 -8.87 -11.19 -7.44
C ASP A 160 -7.63 -12.09 -7.62
#